data_AF-A0A937K373-F1
#
_entry.id   AF-A0A937K373-F1
#
_cell.length_a   1.000
_cell.length_b   1.000
_cell.length_c   1.000
_cell.angle_alpha   90.00
_cell.angle_beta   90.00
_cell.angle_gamma   90.00
#
_symmetry.space_group_name_H-M   'P 1'
#
loop_
_entity.id
_entity.type
_entity.pdbx_description
1 polymer ?
#
loop_
_entity_poly.entity_id
_entity_poly.type
_entity_poly.pdbx_seq_one_letter_code
_entity_poly.pdbx_strand_id
1 'polypeptide(L)'
;TTGGTGQFTYSWTRNGATISDNTEQITNLAPGYYQAWIKDVNTGCQVQTELIGITQPYPLSFEYQATSPMCADSQTGTLEIYPNGGTAPYTLSILQNDEVIYQLNGYDDFSQDQLLA
;
A
#
# COMPACT_ATOMS: atom_id res chain seq x y z
N THR A 1 -30.49 -0.99 26.53
CA THR A 1 -30.13 -2.22 27.26
C THR A 1 -28.86 -1.94 28.03
N THR A 2 -29.01 -1.75 29.34
CA THR A 2 -27.91 -1.50 30.29
C THR A 2 -27.15 -2.79 30.52
N GLY A 3 -25.87 -2.85 30.18
CA GLY A 3 -25.08 -4.07 30.41
C GLY A 3 -23.62 -3.90 30.01
N GLY A 4 -22.83 -3.37 30.93
CA GLY A 4 -21.38 -3.26 30.81
C GLY A 4 -20.86 -2.60 32.08
N THR A 5 -20.76 -3.35 33.17
CA THR A 5 -20.27 -2.88 34.48
C THR A 5 -18.84 -3.36 34.77
N GLY A 6 -18.15 -3.94 33.77
CA GLY A 6 -16.98 -4.78 33.99
C GLY A 6 -15.76 -4.49 33.12
N GLN A 7 -14.66 -5.13 33.50
CA GLN A 7 -13.42 -5.24 32.73
C GLN A 7 -13.69 -6.02 31.44
N PHE A 8 -13.15 -5.56 30.31
CA PHE A 8 -13.27 -6.22 29.02
C PHE A 8 -11.94 -6.85 28.61
N THR A 9 -12.02 -8.00 27.94
CA THR A 9 -10.90 -8.61 27.21
C THR A 9 -11.16 -8.51 25.72
N TYR A 10 -10.10 -8.23 24.98
CA TYR A 10 -10.12 -8.05 23.53
C TYR A 10 -9.31 -9.17 22.88
N SER A 11 -9.76 -9.69 21.74
CA SER A 11 -9.01 -10.60 20.88
C SER A 11 -9.18 -10.17 19.44
N TRP A 12 -8.07 -10.08 18.71
CA TRP A 12 -8.06 -9.68 17.32
C TRP A 12 -7.71 -10.87 16.45
N THR A 13 -8.47 -11.07 15.38
CA THR A 13 -8.15 -12.05 14.34
C THR A 13 -7.82 -11.35 13.04
N ARG A 14 -6.91 -11.94 12.25
CA ARG A 14 -6.67 -11.61 10.84
C ARG A 14 -6.87 -12.87 10.02
N ASN A 15 -7.78 -12.83 9.04
CA ASN A 15 -8.14 -13.97 8.21
C ASN A 15 -8.51 -15.22 9.04
N GLY A 16 -9.20 -15.02 10.16
CA GLY A 16 -9.63 -16.09 11.08
C GLY A 16 -8.58 -16.59 12.07
N ALA A 17 -7.32 -16.13 12.00
CA ALA A 17 -6.28 -16.49 12.97
C ALA A 17 -6.10 -15.38 14.01
N THR A 18 -6.00 -15.73 15.29
CA THR A 18 -5.71 -14.75 16.37
C THR A 18 -4.32 -14.15 16.17
N ILE A 19 -4.24 -12.82 16.26
CA ILE A 19 -3.00 -12.05 16.10
C ILE A 19 -2.64 -11.21 17.34
N SER A 20 -3.60 -10.97 18.23
CA SER A 20 -3.38 -10.18 19.43
C SER A 20 -4.51 -10.41 20.44
N ASP A 21 -4.19 -10.33 21.73
CA ASP A 21 -5.11 -10.49 22.83
C ASP A 21 -4.87 -9.42 23.90
N ASN A 22 -5.92 -9.11 24.67
CA ASN A 22 -5.92 -8.18 25.80
C ASN A 22 -5.48 -6.75 25.47
N THR A 23 -5.71 -6.30 24.23
CA THR A 23 -5.47 -4.92 23.81
C THR A 23 -6.63 -4.36 23.01
N GLU A 24 -7.02 -3.13 23.34
CA GLU A 24 -8.02 -2.35 22.62
C GLU A 24 -7.53 -1.90 21.24
N GLN A 25 -6.21 -1.80 21.05
CA GLN A 25 -5.60 -1.28 19.83
C GLN A 25 -4.48 -2.19 19.33
N ILE A 26 -4.47 -2.39 18.02
CA ILE A 26 -3.40 -3.04 17.26
C ILE A 26 -2.86 -2.06 16.21
N THR A 27 -1.56 -2.14 15.91
CA THR A 27 -0.87 -1.24 14.95
C THR A 27 0.04 -2.06 14.02
N ASN A 28 0.60 -1.43 12.98
CA ASN A 28 1.48 -2.08 12.00
C ASN A 28 0.83 -3.30 11.32
N LEU A 29 -0.40 -3.10 10.84
CA LEU A 29 -1.26 -4.15 10.31
C LEU A 29 -0.92 -4.47 8.85
N ALA A 30 -0.76 -5.75 8.56
CA ALA A 30 -0.63 -6.23 7.19
C ALA A 30 -2.02 -6.37 6.52
N PRO A 31 -2.13 -6.35 5.18
CA PRO A 31 -3.41 -6.44 4.48
C PRO A 31 -4.16 -7.73 4.82
N GLY A 32 -5.49 -7.66 4.93
CA GLY A 32 -6.33 -8.80 5.28
C GLY A 32 -7.64 -8.38 5.93
N TYR A 33 -8.43 -9.36 6.34
CA TYR A 33 -9.69 -9.14 7.04
C TYR A 33 -9.50 -9.27 8.54
N TYR A 34 -9.83 -8.21 9.26
CA TYR A 34 -9.71 -8.13 10.70
C TYR A 34 -11.06 -8.26 11.38
N GLN A 35 -11.08 -8.86 12.56
CA GLN A 35 -12.26 -8.90 13.42
C GLN A 35 -11.84 -8.83 14.87
N ALA A 36 -12.49 -7.94 15.62
CA ALA A 36 -12.32 -7.84 17.06
C ALA A 36 -13.40 -8.64 17.78
N TRP A 37 -12.98 -9.36 18.81
CA TRP A 37 -13.83 -10.07 19.76
C TRP A 37 -13.69 -9.40 21.11
N ILE A 38 -14.81 -9.01 21.69
CA ILE A 38 -14.87 -8.32 22.97
C ILE A 38 -15.66 -9.20 23.91
N LYS A 39 -15.06 -9.52 25.05
CA LYS A 39 -15.69 -10.31 26.09
C LYS A 39 -15.73 -9.52 27.39
N ASP A 40 -16.93 -9.37 27.94
CA ASP A 40 -17.12 -8.87 29.30
C ASP A 40 -16.67 -9.96 30.28
N VAL A 41 -15.68 -9.65 31.13
CA VAL A 41 -15.07 -10.63 32.04
C VAL A 41 -16.05 -11.09 33.12
N ASN A 42 -16.94 -10.21 33.56
CA ASN A 42 -17.84 -10.47 34.68
C ASN A 42 -19.05 -11.31 34.26
N THR A 43 -19.58 -11.06 33.05
CA THR A 43 -20.77 -11.73 32.54
C THR A 43 -20.44 -12.87 31.56
N GLY A 44 -19.25 -12.87 30.98
CA GLY A 44 -18.85 -13.80 29.92
C GLY A 44 -19.48 -13.50 28.55
N CYS A 45 -20.32 -12.46 28.44
CA CYS A 45 -20.93 -12.06 27.18
C CYS A 45 -19.85 -11.67 26.17
N GLN A 46 -19.95 -12.23 24.97
CA GLN A 46 -18.99 -12.01 23.89
C GLN A 46 -19.72 -11.45 22.67
N VAL A 47 -19.13 -10.40 22.10
CA VAL A 47 -19.58 -9.78 20.84
C VAL A 47 -18.39 -9.69 19.90
N GLN A 48 -18.69 -9.58 18.60
CA GLN A 48 -17.68 -9.41 17.56
C GLN A 48 -18.09 -8.29 16.62
N THR A 49 -17.10 -7.66 15.99
CA THR A 49 -17.33 -6.68 14.93
C THR A 49 -17.68 -7.36 13.60
N GLU A 50 -18.16 -6.58 12.64
CA GLU A 50 -18.10 -6.96 11.23
C GLU A 50 -16.63 -7.11 10.77
N LEU A 51 -16.44 -7.72 9.60
CA LEU A 51 -15.11 -7.87 8.99
C LEU A 51 -14.60 -6.51 8.52
N ILE A 52 -13.41 -6.16 8.98
CA ILE A 52 -12.70 -4.92 8.63
C ILE A 52 -11.63 -5.25 7.60
N GLY A 53 -11.85 -4.86 6.34
CA GLY A 53 -10.89 -5.07 5.27
C GLY A 53 -9.77 -4.03 5.28
N ILE A 54 -8.53 -4.47 5.42
CA ILE A 54 -7.33 -3.66 5.17
C ILE A 54 -6.73 -4.12 3.85
N THR A 55 -6.68 -3.23 2.86
CA THR A 55 -6.09 -3.50 1.55
C THR A 55 -4.66 -3.02 1.47
N GLN A 56 -3.87 -3.64 0.59
CA GLN A 56 -2.61 -3.07 0.12
C GLN A 56 -2.84 -2.45 -1.26
N PRO A 57 -2.00 -1.49 -1.67
CA PRO A 57 -1.96 -1.09 -3.07
C PRO A 57 -1.63 -2.28 -3.98
N TYR A 58 -2.00 -2.16 -5.25
CA TYR A 58 -1.53 -3.08 -6.28
C TYR A 58 0.01 -3.15 -6.29
N PRO A 59 0.61 -4.26 -6.72
CA PRO A 59 2.05 -4.32 -6.91
C PRO A 59 2.54 -3.16 -7.78
N LEU A 60 3.68 -2.58 -7.42
CA LEU A 60 4.31 -1.57 -8.25
C LEU A 60 4.72 -2.19 -9.59
N SER A 61 4.30 -1.57 -10.67
CA SER A 61 4.64 -1.92 -12.05
C SER A 61 4.86 -0.65 -12.86
N PHE A 62 5.39 -0.77 -14.06
CA PHE A 62 5.47 0.36 -14.98
C PHE A 62 5.31 -0.11 -16.42
N GLU A 63 4.72 0.75 -17.23
CA GLU A 63 4.77 0.66 -18.68
C GLU A 63 5.77 1.69 -19.20
N TYR A 64 6.24 1.51 -20.44
CA TYR A 64 7.13 2.49 -21.06
C TYR A 64 6.85 2.63 -22.55
N GLN A 65 7.16 3.81 -23.07
CA GLN A 65 7.17 4.08 -24.51
C GLN A 65 8.54 4.64 -24.89
N ALA A 66 9.07 4.18 -26.02
CA ALA A 66 10.36 4.62 -26.51
C ALA A 66 10.28 4.94 -28.00
N THR A 67 10.85 6.09 -28.38
CA THR A 67 11.01 6.47 -29.78
C THR A 67 12.48 6.44 -30.12
N SER A 68 12.87 5.67 -31.15
CA SER A 68 14.25 5.66 -31.63
C SER A 68 14.54 6.94 -32.43
N PRO A 69 15.76 7.48 -32.34
CA PRO A 69 16.17 8.56 -33.22
C PRO A 69 16.18 8.08 -34.68
N MET A 70 15.86 8.98 -35.62
CA MET A 70 15.79 8.64 -37.06
C MET A 70 17.15 8.27 -37.67
N CYS A 71 18.25 8.74 -37.07
CA CYS A 71 19.61 8.50 -37.51
C CYS A 71 20.47 8.16 -36.29
N ALA A 72 21.52 7.35 -36.48
CA ALA A 72 22.42 6.91 -35.41
C ALA A 72 23.10 8.08 -34.66
N ASP A 73 23.30 9.21 -35.34
CA ASP A 73 23.99 10.38 -34.77
C ASP A 73 23.02 11.42 -34.17
N SER A 74 21.71 11.14 -34.18
CA SER A 74 20.69 12.04 -33.62
C SER A 74 20.37 11.68 -32.17
N GLN A 75 20.26 12.70 -31.31
CA GLN A 75 19.88 12.55 -29.90
C GLN A 75 18.38 12.82 -29.68
N THR A 76 17.54 12.63 -30.71
CA THR A 76 16.10 12.90 -30.68
C THR A 76 15.26 11.70 -30.24
N GLY A 77 15.87 10.71 -29.59
CA GLY A 77 15.12 9.59 -29.04
C GLY A 77 14.39 10.00 -27.77
N THR A 78 13.26 9.37 -27.47
CA THR A 78 12.50 9.64 -26.23
C THR A 78 12.29 8.34 -25.45
N LEU A 79 12.18 8.45 -24.13
CA LEU A 79 11.80 7.37 -23.23
C LEU A 79 10.83 7.91 -22.18
N GLU A 80 9.64 7.35 -22.15
CA GLU A 80 8.58 7.70 -21.21
C GLU A 80 8.26 6.50 -20.33
N ILE A 81 8.03 6.74 -19.04
CA ILE A 81 7.76 5.70 -18.04
C ILE A 81 6.46 6.05 -17.32
N TYR A 82 5.57 5.07 -17.23
CA TYR A 82 4.25 5.17 -16.64
C TYR A 82 4.16 4.21 -15.45
N PRO A 83 4.60 4.61 -14.25
CA PRO A 83 4.47 3.78 -13.05
C PRO A 83 2.99 3.63 -12.66
N ASN A 84 2.62 2.46 -12.15
CA ASN A 84 1.26 2.12 -11.74
C ASN A 84 1.30 1.25 -10.48
N GLY A 85 0.35 1.44 -9.55
CA GLY A 85 0.30 0.69 -8.29
C GLY A 85 1.41 1.07 -7.31
N GLY A 86 1.51 0.38 -6.18
CA GLY A 86 2.41 0.77 -5.09
C GLY A 86 1.89 1.99 -4.31
N THR A 87 2.80 2.70 -3.64
CA THR A 87 2.45 3.91 -2.89
C THR A 87 3.32 5.06 -3.38
N ALA A 88 2.69 6.04 -4.01
CA ALA A 88 3.33 7.29 -4.42
C ALA A 88 3.71 8.13 -3.19
N PRO A 89 4.69 9.05 -3.29
CA PRO A 89 5.41 9.45 -4.50
C PRO A 89 6.51 8.47 -4.95
N TYR A 90 6.74 8.37 -6.26
CA TYR A 90 7.83 7.56 -6.84
C TYR A 90 9.10 8.38 -7.08
N THR A 91 10.22 7.65 -7.14
CA THR A 91 11.48 8.14 -7.70
C THR A 91 11.75 7.38 -8.98
N LEU A 92 11.78 8.09 -10.10
CA LEU A 92 12.13 7.54 -11.41
C LEU A 92 13.61 7.79 -11.65
N SER A 93 14.33 6.78 -12.12
CA SER A 93 15.74 6.90 -12.50
C SER A 93 15.99 6.18 -13.81
N ILE A 94 16.56 6.89 -14.78
CA ILE A 94 16.99 6.32 -16.06
C ILE A 94 18.49 6.12 -15.96
N LEU A 95 18.93 4.89 -16.22
CA LEU A 95 20.33 4.50 -16.16
C LEU A 95 20.86 4.18 -17.56
N GLN A 96 22.10 4.59 -17.81
CA GLN A 96 22.89 4.18 -18.96
C GLN A 96 24.20 3.61 -18.45
N ASN A 97 24.50 2.34 -18.79
CA ASN A 97 25.71 1.64 -18.31
C ASN A 97 25.87 1.68 -16.77
N ASP A 98 24.77 1.40 -16.05
CA ASP A 98 24.68 1.45 -14.59
C ASP A 98 24.88 2.84 -13.95
N GLU A 99 25.00 3.89 -14.75
CA GLU A 99 25.06 5.29 -14.28
C GLU A 99 23.69 5.96 -14.42
N VAL A 100 23.22 6.64 -13.37
CA VAL A 100 21.97 7.42 -13.42
C VAL A 100 22.19 8.67 -14.27
N ILE A 101 21.52 8.73 -15.41
CA ILE A 101 21.57 9.88 -16.34
C ILE A 101 20.39 10.84 -16.17
N TYR A 102 19.29 10.35 -15.58
CA TYR A 102 18.11 11.15 -15.28
C TYR A 102 17.45 10.67 -14.00
N GLN A 103 16.97 11.59 -13.16
CA GLN A 103 16.19 11.26 -11.97
C GLN A 103 15.08 12.28 -11.77
N LEU A 104 13.88 11.77 -11.49
CA LEU A 104 12.74 12.58 -11.05
C LEU A 104 12.22 12.06 -9.72
N ASN A 105 12.09 12.96 -8.74
CA ASN A 105 11.53 12.66 -7.43
C ASN A 105 10.11 13.23 -7.36
N GLY A 106 9.22 12.56 -6.62
CA GLY A 106 7.89 13.12 -6.38
C GLY A 106 6.88 12.80 -7.47
N TYR A 107 7.18 11.87 -8.39
CA TYR A 107 6.24 11.50 -9.45
C TYR A 107 5.00 10.86 -8.82
N ASP A 108 3.83 11.38 -9.16
CA ASP A 108 2.55 10.84 -8.72
C ASP A 108 1.86 10.09 -9.86
N ASP A 109 0.99 9.14 -9.50
CA ASP A 109 0.26 8.27 -10.43
C ASP A 109 -0.71 9.07 -11.35
N PHE A 110 -0.93 10.36 -11.08
CA PHE A 110 -1.85 11.23 -11.83
C PHE A 110 -1.14 12.20 -12.78
N SER A 111 0.16 12.44 -12.62
CA SER A 111 0.96 13.24 -13.54
C SER A 111 1.42 12.37 -14.70
N GLN A 112 0.63 12.30 -15.78
CA GLN A 112 1.16 11.92 -17.10
C GLN A 112 2.09 13.02 -17.67
N ASP A 113 2.97 13.56 -16.84
CA ASP A 113 3.96 14.53 -17.27
C ASP A 113 5.05 13.79 -18.02
N GLN A 114 4.82 13.72 -19.33
CA GLN A 114 5.77 13.46 -20.40
C GLN A 114 7.19 13.93 -20.01
N LEU A 115 8.06 12.97 -19.73
CA LEU A 115 9.45 13.24 -19.42
C LEU A 115 10.27 13.40 -20.71
N LEU A 116 10.28 14.66 -21.16
CA LEU A 116 11.21 15.44 -22.00
C LEU A 116 12.01 14.77 -23.15
N ALA A 117 11.99 15.52 -24.27
CA ALA A 117 12.85 15.46 -25.44
C ALA A 117 14.28 15.99 -25.20
#